data_AF-X1KFP3-F1
#
_entry.id   AF-X1KFP3-F1
#
_cell.length_a   1.000
_cell.length_b   1.000
_cell.length_c   1.000
_cell.angle_alpha   90.00
_cell.angle_beta   90.00
_cell.angle_gamma   90.00
#
_symmetry.space_group_name_H-M   'P 1'
#
loop_
_entity.id
_entity.type
_entity.pdbx_description
1 polymer ?
#
loop_
_entity_poly.entity_id
_entity_poly.type
_entity_poly.pdbx_seq_one_letter_code
_entity_poly.pdbx_strand_id
1 'polypeptide(L)'
;PEEYRPEDLPFLSGQQYAYTGGVVGILQRTRPGACIMVGGHHSEAMNIAETAVLVGAITITSGTYVSNVAVLACASDYILIGEETPAAGAYLSKDPAQRASIRCQDIYKGISIALIILGSFVLTLGSNFFVQLLSS
;
A
#
# COMPACT_ATOMS: atom_id res chain seq x y z
N PRO A 1 23.43 0.46 -3.36
CA PRO A 1 23.98 -0.88 -3.66
C PRO A 1 25.22 -1.22 -2.84
N GLU A 2 26.11 -0.24 -2.63
CA GLU A 2 27.40 -0.43 -1.94
C GLU A 2 27.28 -0.63 -0.42
N GLU A 3 26.16 -0.25 0.19
CA GLU A 3 25.94 -0.34 1.64
C GLU A 3 25.06 -1.53 2.06
N TYR A 4 24.60 -2.35 1.10
CA TYR A 4 23.80 -3.53 1.41
C TYR A 4 24.67 -4.62 2.01
N ARG A 5 24.37 -5.03 3.25
CA ARG A 5 24.98 -6.20 3.89
C ARG A 5 23.92 -7.27 4.12
N PRO A 6 24.17 -8.53 3.74
CA PRO A 6 23.25 -9.64 4.02
C PRO A 6 22.93 -9.81 5.52
N GLU A 7 23.84 -9.35 6.37
CA GLU A 7 23.76 -9.35 7.82
C GLU A 7 22.62 -8.46 8.36
N ASP A 8 22.19 -7.47 7.59
CA ASP A 8 21.15 -6.50 7.96
C ASP A 8 19.73 -7.07 7.85
N LEU A 9 19.59 -8.34 7.43
CA LEU A 9 18.34 -9.08 7.31
C LEU A 9 18.25 -10.22 8.35
N PRO A 10 18.34 -9.94 9.66
CA PRO A 10 18.22 -10.99 10.66
C PRO A 10 16.78 -11.51 10.72
N PHE A 11 16.65 -12.84 10.85
CA PHE A 11 15.39 -13.42 11.28
C PHE A 11 15.18 -13.10 12.77
N LEU A 12 14.08 -12.41 13.10
CA LEU A 12 13.78 -12.01 14.47
C LEU A 12 12.87 -13.04 15.17
N SER A 13 11.67 -13.26 14.64
CA SER A 13 10.71 -14.21 15.20
C SER A 13 9.58 -14.49 14.21
N GLY A 14 8.96 -15.67 14.33
CA GLY A 14 7.69 -15.97 13.66
C GLY A 14 6.46 -15.49 14.44
N GLN A 15 6.63 -14.99 15.66
CA GLN A 15 5.54 -14.46 16.49
C GLN A 15 5.45 -12.94 16.36
N GLN A 16 4.24 -12.42 16.14
CA GLN A 16 3.96 -11.02 15.79
C GLN A 16 4.61 -9.99 16.73
N TYR A 17 4.36 -10.08 18.04
CA TYR A 17 4.91 -9.11 19.00
C TYR A 17 6.38 -9.35 19.35
N ALA A 18 6.88 -10.58 19.22
CA ALA A 18 8.30 -10.86 19.40
C ALA A 18 9.14 -10.27 18.25
N TYR A 19 8.62 -10.36 17.01
CA TYR A 19 9.19 -9.66 15.85
C TYR A 19 9.22 -8.15 16.09
N THR A 20 8.10 -7.59 16.56
CA THR A 20 7.96 -6.15 16.88
C THR A 20 9.03 -5.66 17.84
N GLY A 21 9.24 -6.38 18.96
CA GLY A 21 10.27 -6.02 19.95
C GLY A 21 11.69 -6.02 19.35
N GLY A 22 11.97 -6.94 18.43
CA GLY A 22 13.23 -6.96 17.69
C GLY A 22 13.41 -5.74 16.78
N VAL A 23 12.39 -5.38 16.00
CA VAL A 23 12.41 -4.21 15.10
C VAL A 23 12.53 -2.90 15.89
N VAL A 24 11.74 -2.76 16.96
CA VAL A 24 11.81 -1.59 17.86
C VAL A 24 13.21 -1.45 18.47
N GLY A 25 13.82 -2.56 18.91
CA GLY A 25 15.19 -2.55 19.41
C GLY A 25 16.22 -2.15 18.36
N ILE A 26 16.02 -2.54 17.09
CA ILE A 26 16.86 -2.08 15.98
C ILE A 26 16.68 -0.58 15.76
N LEU A 27 15.45 -0.08 15.62
CA LEU A 27 15.15 1.33 15.40
C LEU A 27 15.79 2.23 16.46
N GLN A 28 15.70 1.85 17.74
CA GLN A 28 16.28 2.59 18.85
C GLN A 28 17.82 2.64 18.82
N ARG A 29 18.48 1.58 18.34
CA ARG A 29 19.95 1.50 18.26
C ARG A 29 20.50 2.16 17.01
N THR A 30 19.90 1.89 15.85
CA THR A 30 20.39 2.36 14.55
C THR A 30 19.94 3.78 14.25
N ARG A 31 18.78 4.21 14.79
CA ARG A 31 18.19 5.55 14.62
C ARG A 31 18.21 5.97 13.14
N PRO A 32 17.57 5.20 12.25
CA PRO A 32 17.68 5.44 10.81
C PRO A 32 17.06 6.79 10.42
N GLY A 33 17.53 7.38 9.32
CA GLY A 33 16.93 8.62 8.80
C GLY A 33 15.53 8.43 8.22
N ALA A 34 15.20 7.20 7.79
CA ALA A 34 13.88 6.85 7.29
C ALA A 34 13.51 5.40 7.66
N CYS A 35 12.23 5.16 7.93
CA CYS A 35 11.62 3.86 8.12
C CYS A 35 10.53 3.65 7.06
N ILE A 36 10.74 2.67 6.18
CA ILE A 36 9.78 2.33 5.14
C ILE A 36 9.19 0.96 5.49
N MET A 37 7.92 0.92 5.86
CA MET A 37 7.21 -0.28 6.28
C MET A 37 6.08 -0.59 5.31
N VAL A 38 6.30 -1.60 4.46
CA VAL A 38 5.33 -2.02 3.45
C VAL A 38 4.93 -3.48 3.67
N GLY A 39 3.64 -3.79 3.54
CA GLY A 39 3.12 -5.16 3.62
C GLY A 39 2.09 -5.36 4.72
N GLY A 40 1.75 -6.62 4.96
CA GLY A 40 0.69 -7.03 5.88
C GLY A 40 1.07 -6.96 7.35
N HIS A 41 1.03 -5.78 7.95
CA HIS A 41 1.25 -5.59 9.38
C HIS A 41 -0.10 -5.32 10.08
N HIS A 42 -0.34 -6.01 11.19
CA HIS A 42 -1.57 -5.89 11.98
C HIS A 42 -1.38 -4.82 13.07
N SER A 43 -1.73 -5.12 14.31
CA SER A 43 -1.63 -4.18 15.43
C SER A 43 -0.20 -3.76 15.76
N GLU A 44 0.80 -4.52 15.34
CA GLU A 44 2.22 -4.18 15.50
C GLU A 44 2.68 -2.99 14.67
N ALA A 45 2.00 -2.70 13.56
CA ALA A 45 2.38 -1.66 12.62
C ALA A 45 2.46 -0.29 13.33
N MET A 46 1.51 -0.02 14.23
CA MET A 46 1.46 1.21 15.02
C MET A 46 2.66 1.33 15.96
N ASN A 47 3.01 0.26 16.69
CA ASN A 47 4.15 0.27 17.61
C ASN A 47 5.47 0.54 16.87
N ILE A 48 5.63 -0.04 15.68
CA ILE A 48 6.83 0.16 14.85
C ILE A 48 6.86 1.59 14.31
N ALA A 49 5.74 2.08 13.76
CA ALA A 49 5.65 3.44 13.21
C ALA A 49 5.90 4.51 14.28
N GLU A 50 5.27 4.39 15.45
CA GLU A 50 5.46 5.34 16.56
C GLU A 50 6.92 5.33 17.04
N THR A 51 7.53 4.15 17.15
CA THR A 51 8.96 4.04 17.49
C THR A 51 9.83 4.72 16.44
N ALA A 52 9.53 4.55 15.15
CA ALA A 52 10.28 5.18 14.06
C ALA A 52 10.21 6.72 14.14
N VAL A 53 9.02 7.26 14.38
CA VAL A 53 8.83 8.71 14.59
C VAL A 53 9.59 9.18 15.84
N LEU A 54 9.56 8.43 16.94
CA LEU A 54 10.27 8.78 18.18
C LEU A 54 11.80 8.83 18.01
N VAL A 55 12.37 8.02 17.11
CA VAL A 55 13.82 8.09 16.82
C VAL A 55 14.17 9.21 15.83
N GLY A 56 13.17 9.90 15.28
CA GLY A 56 13.31 11.00 14.32
C GLY A 56 13.42 10.55 12.87
N ALA A 57 12.97 9.32 12.56
CA ALA A 57 12.99 8.79 11.20
C ALA A 57 11.76 9.28 10.41
N ILE A 58 11.97 9.65 9.14
CA ILE A 58 10.86 9.83 8.19
C ILE A 58 10.14 8.49 8.04
N THR A 59 8.85 8.44 8.32
CA THR A 59 8.10 7.18 8.38
C THR A 59 7.13 7.09 7.21
N ILE A 60 7.36 6.12 6.32
CA ILE A 60 6.52 5.82 5.17
C ILE A 60 5.92 4.43 5.37
N THR A 61 4.59 4.34 5.44
CA THR A 61 3.91 3.07 5.71
C THR A 61 2.93 2.69 4.59
N SER A 62 2.50 1.43 4.59
CA SER A 62 1.43 0.96 3.70
C SER A 62 0.39 0.22 4.53
N GLY A 63 -0.87 0.59 4.38
CA GLY A 63 -1.98 -0.11 5.03
C GLY A 63 -2.60 -1.16 4.10
N THR A 64 -2.48 -2.44 4.44
CA THR A 64 -3.19 -3.53 3.72
C THR A 64 -4.61 -3.78 4.25
N TYR A 65 -4.92 -3.32 5.47
CA TYR A 65 -6.23 -3.47 6.10
C TYR A 65 -6.82 -2.10 6.38
N VAL A 66 -8.08 -1.91 5.98
CA VAL A 66 -8.80 -0.62 6.15
C VAL A 66 -8.82 -0.15 7.60
N SER A 67 -8.92 -1.09 8.56
CA SER A 67 -8.88 -0.80 9.99
C SER A 67 -7.55 -0.20 10.47
N ASN A 68 -6.43 -0.55 9.84
CA ASN A 68 -5.09 -0.07 10.22
C ASN A 68 -4.71 1.21 9.45
N VAL A 69 -5.32 1.47 8.29
CA VAL A 69 -5.02 2.65 7.46
C VAL A 69 -5.19 3.95 8.24
N ALA A 70 -6.29 4.10 9.00
CA ALA A 70 -6.53 5.31 9.78
C ALA A 70 -5.48 5.53 10.89
N VAL A 71 -5.08 4.45 11.57
CA VAL A 71 -4.07 4.49 12.63
C VAL A 71 -2.71 4.84 12.07
N LEU A 72 -2.31 4.19 10.96
CA LEU A 72 -1.04 4.44 10.30
C LEU A 72 -0.99 5.82 9.65
N ALA A 73 -2.11 6.34 9.16
CA ALA A 73 -2.20 7.72 8.67
C ALA A 73 -1.93 8.75 9.77
N CYS A 74 -2.27 8.44 11.03
CA CYS A 74 -1.96 9.30 12.18
C CYS A 74 -0.52 9.12 12.69
N ALA A 75 0.03 7.91 12.61
CA ALA A 75 1.33 7.56 13.18
C ALA A 75 2.52 7.76 12.23
N SER A 76 2.28 7.98 10.93
CA SER A 76 3.32 8.06 9.89
C SER A 76 3.29 9.39 9.16
N ASP A 77 4.43 9.81 8.60
CA ASP A 77 4.48 11.01 7.75
C ASP A 77 3.75 10.80 6.42
N TYR A 78 3.88 9.60 5.84
CA TYR A 78 3.21 9.22 4.60
C TYR A 78 2.64 7.80 4.70
N ILE A 79 1.46 7.61 4.12
CA ILE A 79 0.82 6.31 3.97
C ILE A 79 0.48 6.03 2.51
N LEU A 80 0.86 4.85 2.04
CA LEU A 80 0.46 4.29 0.75
C LEU A 80 -0.84 3.53 0.92
N ILE A 81 -1.80 3.81 0.05
CA ILE A 81 -3.13 3.18 0.06
C ILE A 81 -3.46 2.51 -1.29
N GLY A 82 -4.12 1.35 -1.21
CA GLY A 82 -4.65 0.66 -2.39
C GLY A 82 -3.59 0.35 -3.44
N GLU A 83 -3.70 1.00 -4.61
CA GLU A 83 -2.82 0.80 -5.77
C GLU A 83 -1.46 1.51 -5.68
N GLU A 84 -1.26 2.38 -4.68
CA GLU A 84 -0.01 3.13 -4.52
C GLU A 84 1.15 2.23 -4.13
N THR A 85 0.90 1.21 -3.29
CA THR A 85 1.92 0.25 -2.85
C THR A 85 2.50 -0.58 -4.02
N PRO A 86 1.68 -1.26 -4.84
CA PRO A 86 2.21 -1.97 -6.01
C PRO A 86 2.77 -1.02 -7.07
N ALA A 87 2.21 0.19 -7.22
CA ALA A 87 2.77 1.19 -8.12
C ALA A 87 4.18 1.62 -7.68
N ALA A 88 4.39 1.92 -6.39
CA ALA A 88 5.69 2.23 -5.83
C ALA A 88 6.68 1.10 -6.09
N GLY A 89 6.29 -0.15 -5.82
CA GLY A 89 7.10 -1.34 -6.10
C GLY A 89 7.49 -1.47 -7.58
N ALA A 90 6.56 -1.22 -8.50
CA ALA A 90 6.82 -1.27 -9.94
C ALA A 90 7.76 -0.13 -10.41
N TYR A 91 7.62 1.07 -9.84
CA TYR A 91 8.51 2.20 -10.13
C TYR A 91 9.93 1.98 -9.61
N LEU A 92 10.08 1.41 -8.42
CA LEU A 92 11.37 1.07 -7.82
C LEU A 92 12.06 -0.08 -8.56
N SER A 93 11.32 -1.16 -8.86
CA SER A 93 11.86 -2.35 -9.52
C SER A 93 12.19 -2.12 -11.00
N LYS A 94 11.61 -1.08 -11.62
CA LYS A 94 11.72 -0.75 -13.06
C LYS A 94 11.34 -1.91 -13.99
N ASP A 95 10.57 -2.88 -13.49
CA ASP A 95 10.13 -4.04 -14.27
C ASP A 95 9.07 -3.61 -15.30
N PRO A 96 9.34 -3.77 -16.61
CA PRO A 96 8.38 -3.42 -17.65
C PRO A 96 7.05 -4.19 -17.54
N ALA A 97 7.06 -5.43 -17.05
CA ALA A 97 5.84 -6.23 -16.91
C ALA A 97 4.92 -5.68 -15.81
N GLN A 98 5.48 -5.35 -14.65
CA GLN A 98 4.71 -4.74 -13.55
C GLN A 98 4.15 -3.38 -13.95
N ARG A 99 4.95 -2.53 -14.61
CA ARG A 99 4.51 -1.21 -15.09
C ARG A 99 3.40 -1.33 -16.14
N ALA A 100 3.50 -2.29 -17.05
CA ALA A 100 2.47 -2.55 -18.05
C ALA A 100 1.14 -2.99 -17.39
N SER A 101 1.21 -3.86 -16.37
CA SER A 101 0.02 -4.30 -15.63
C SER A 101 -0.73 -3.14 -14.97
N ILE A 102 -0.02 -2.26 -14.24
CA ILE A 102 -0.61 -1.07 -13.62
C ILE A 102 -1.24 -0.17 -14.68
N ARG A 103 -0.56 0.05 -15.82
CA ARG A 103 -1.10 0.90 -16.88
C ARG A 103 -2.36 0.32 -17.53
N CYS A 104 -2.41 -0.99 -17.75
CA CYS A 104 -3.61 -1.67 -18.24
C CYS A 104 -4.76 -1.51 -17.25
N GLN A 105 -4.50 -1.71 -15.95
CA GLN A 105 -5.50 -1.56 -14.90
C GLN A 105 -6.13 -0.16 -14.90
N ASP A 106 -5.31 0.90 -15.02
CA ASP A 106 -5.81 2.28 -15.10
C ASP A 106 -6.71 2.53 -16.31
N ILE A 107 -6.32 2.01 -17.47
CA ILE A 107 -7.10 2.15 -18.72
C ILE A 107 -8.45 1.44 -18.59
N TYR A 108 -8.46 0.19 -18.13
CA TYR A 108 -9.69 -0.57 -17.97
C TYR A 108 -10.61 0.02 -16.90
N LYS A 109 -10.06 0.55 -15.81
CA LYS A 109 -10.83 1.28 -14.79
C LYS A 109 -11.48 2.52 -15.40
N GLY A 110 -10.75 3.30 -16.21
CA GLY A 110 -11.28 4.47 -16.91
C GLY A 110 -12.40 4.11 -17.90
N ILE A 111 -12.21 3.07 -18.71
CA ILE A 111 -13.24 2.56 -19.63
C ILE A 111 -14.50 2.12 -18.86
N SER A 112 -14.31 1.40 -17.75
CA SER A 112 -15.42 0.93 -16.93
C SER A 112 -16.23 2.08 -16.33
N ILE A 113 -15.55 3.12 -15.81
CA ILE A 113 -16.20 4.33 -15.30
C ILE A 113 -17.00 5.03 -16.41
N ALA A 114 -16.42 5.17 -17.61
CA ALA A 114 -17.10 5.79 -18.74
C ALA A 114 -18.37 5.01 -19.16
N LEU A 115 -18.29 3.68 -19.21
CA LEU A 115 -19.44 2.82 -19.52
C LEU A 115 -20.53 2.89 -18.45
N ILE A 116 -20.16 2.93 -17.17
CA ILE A 116 -21.11 3.10 -16.07
C ILE A 116 -21.84 4.45 -16.21
N ILE A 117 -21.11 5.54 -16.44
CA ILE A 117 -21.71 6.88 -16.61
C ILE A 117 -22.67 6.90 -17.81
N LEU A 118 -22.24 6.38 -18.96
CA LEU A 118 -23.07 6.32 -20.15
C LEU A 118 -24.33 5.46 -19.93
N GLY A 119 -24.18 4.29 -19.31
CA GLY A 119 -25.29 3.40 -18.96
C GLY A 119 -26.28 4.07 -18.01
N SER A 120 -25.80 4.71 -16.94
CA SER A 120 -26.63 5.45 -16.01
C SER A 120 -27.40 6.60 -16.68
N PHE A 121 -26.77 7.32 -17.63
CA PHE A 121 -27.40 8.42 -18.35
C PHE A 121 -28.51 7.94 -19.28
N VAL A 122 -28.27 6.86 -20.02
CA VAL A 122 -29.25 6.26 -20.95
C VAL A 122 -30.45 5.68 -20.20
N LEU A 123 -30.22 5.04 -19.05
CA LEU A 123 -31.29 4.56 -18.18
C LEU A 123 -32.13 5.71 -17.59
N THR A 124 -31.48 6.81 -17.19
CA THR A 124 -32.16 7.99 -16.63
C THR A 124 -33.05 8.69 -17.66
N LEU A 125 -32.70 8.64 -18.95
CA LEU A 125 -33.50 9.19 -20.06
C LEU A 125 -34.69 8.27 -20.48
N GLY A 126 -34.96 7.20 -19.74
CA GLY A 126 -36.12 6.33 -19.96
C GLY A 126 -35.94 5.28 -21.06
N SER A 127 -34.72 5.08 -21.57
CA SER A 127 -34.43 4.05 -22.57
C SER A 127 -34.11 2.73 -21.89
N ASN A 128 -35.03 1.76 -21.98
CA ASN A 128 -34.82 0.37 -21.54
C ASN A 128 -33.91 -0.44 -22.48
N PHE A 129 -33.23 0.21 -23.44
CA PHE A 129 -32.40 -0.43 -24.45
C PHE A 129 -31.33 -1.35 -23.83
N PHE A 130 -30.63 -0.88 -22.78
CA PHE A 130 -29.60 -1.68 -22.11
C PHE A 130 -30.17 -2.84 -21.28
N VAL A 131 -31.37 -2.67 -20.69
CA VAL A 131 -32.04 -3.74 -19.94
C VAL A 131 -32.49 -4.86 -20.89
N GLN A 132 -33.03 -4.50 -22.05
CA GLN A 132 -33.44 -5.48 -23.09
C GLN A 132 -32.26 -6.19 -23.75
N LEU A 133 -31.13 -5.50 -23.94
CA LEU A 133 -29.90 -6.10 -24.48
C LEU A 133 -29.26 -7.10 -23.50
N LEU A 134 -29.33 -6.85 -22.19
CA LEU A 134 -28.80 -7.76 -21.16
C LEU A 134 -29.78 -8.89 -20.78
N SER A 135 -31.08 -8.72 -21.02
CA SER A 135 -32.11 -9.72 -20.73
C SER A 135 -32.36 -10.71 -21.88
N SER A 136 -31.69 -10.53 -23.02
CA SER A 136 -31.72 -11.45 -24.17
C SER A 136 -30.50 -12.35 -24.18
#